data_AF-A0A538U3G5-F1
#
_entry.id   AF-A0A538U3G5-F1
#
_cell.length_a   1.000
_cell.length_b   1.000
_cell.length_c   1.000
_cell.angle_alpha   90.00
_cell.angle_beta   90.00
_cell.angle_gamma   90.00
#
_symmetry.space_group_name_H-M   'P 1'
#
loop_
_entity.id
_entity.type
_entity.pdbx_description
1 polymer ?
#
loop_
_entity_poly.entity_id
_entity_poly.type
_entity_poly.pdbx_seq_one_letter_code
_entity_poly.pdbx_strand_id
1 'polypeptide(L)'
;NTRNTPIEALEHGYPLRVVETRIRRGSGGRGRWRGGDGVVRTIALEAPARVTVISDRRARGPYGRAGGGSGSPGRNLVRARAGAAARRQPGKFQIDLPRGAVLTLATPGGGGFGRRRSRRAAR
;
A
#
# COMPACT_ATOMS: atom_id res chain seq x y z
N ASN A 1 14.41 2.20 11.98
CA ASN A 1 14.44 3.45 11.20
C ASN A 1 13.30 3.39 10.19
N THR A 2 12.13 3.92 10.54
CA THR A 2 10.85 3.71 9.79
C THR A 2 10.10 5.04 9.71
N ARG A 3 10.84 6.14 9.55
CA ARG A 3 10.26 7.48 9.53
C ARG A 3 9.59 7.67 8.16
N ASN A 4 8.29 7.95 8.15
CA ASN A 4 7.58 8.28 6.93
C ASN A 4 8.12 9.62 6.41
N THR A 5 8.40 9.73 5.11
CA THR A 5 8.77 11.02 4.51
C THR A 5 7.55 11.94 4.55
N PRO A 6 7.65 13.12 5.19
CA PRO A 6 6.59 14.13 5.21
C PRO A 6 6.09 14.44 3.80
N ILE A 7 4.82 14.83 3.68
CA ILE A 7 4.22 15.14 2.37
C ILE A 7 4.90 16.40 1.81
N GLU A 8 5.09 17.40 2.65
CA GLU A 8 5.70 18.70 2.35
C GLU A 8 7.11 18.51 1.79
N ALA A 9 7.89 17.61 2.39
CA ALA A 9 9.24 17.31 1.91
C ALA A 9 9.25 16.66 0.52
N LEU A 10 8.26 15.81 0.21
CA LEU A 10 8.16 15.20 -1.12
C LEU A 10 7.71 16.18 -2.19
N GLU A 11 6.71 17.00 -1.90
CA GLU A 11 6.16 17.98 -2.85
C GLU A 11 7.14 19.14 -3.09
N HIS A 12 7.95 19.50 -2.08
CA HIS A 12 9.04 20.45 -2.26
C HIS A 12 10.20 19.86 -3.07
N GLY A 13 10.52 18.59 -2.87
CA GLY A 13 11.68 17.94 -3.48
C GLY A 13 11.49 17.45 -4.91
N TYR A 14 10.24 17.25 -5.35
CA TYR A 14 9.93 16.63 -6.64
C TYR A 14 8.67 17.24 -7.28
N PRO A 15 8.58 17.28 -8.63
CA PRO A 15 7.40 17.76 -9.34
C PRO A 15 6.27 16.72 -9.29
N LEU A 16 5.72 16.51 -8.10
CA LEU A 16 4.65 15.58 -7.80
C LEU A 16 3.74 16.15 -6.72
N ARG A 17 2.53 15.60 -6.64
CA ARG A 17 1.54 15.92 -5.61
C ARG A 17 1.02 14.65 -4.95
N VAL A 18 0.93 14.64 -3.64
CA VAL A 18 0.29 13.57 -2.87
C VAL A 18 -1.21 13.81 -2.87
N VAL A 19 -1.94 12.97 -3.61
CA VAL A 19 -3.41 13.07 -3.75
C VAL A 19 -4.12 12.48 -2.54
N GLU A 20 -3.62 11.38 -2.00
CA GLU A 20 -4.21 10.69 -0.86
C GLU A 20 -3.10 10.05 -0.03
N THR A 21 -3.22 10.17 1.30
CA THR A 21 -2.59 9.25 2.24
C THR A 21 -3.64 8.76 3.20
N ARG A 22 -3.87 7.45 3.28
CA ARG A 22 -4.84 6.87 4.21
C ARG A 22 -4.43 5.51 4.73
N ILE A 23 -4.99 5.14 5.88
CA ILE A 23 -4.88 3.78 6.41
C ILE A 23 -5.64 2.83 5.47
N ARG A 24 -4.98 1.74 5.08
CA ARG A 24 -5.56 0.65 4.30
C ARG A 24 -6.34 -0.27 5.25
N ARG A 25 -7.48 0.23 5.74
CA ARG A 25 -8.28 -0.44 6.78
C ARG A 25 -8.62 -1.89 6.42
N GLY A 26 -8.42 -2.80 7.37
CA GLY A 26 -8.73 -4.22 7.21
C GLY A 26 -7.71 -5.01 6.38
N SER A 27 -6.55 -4.43 6.06
CA SER A 27 -5.46 -5.15 5.42
C SER A 27 -4.66 -6.02 6.39
N GLY A 28 -4.70 -5.73 7.69
CA GLY A 28 -4.07 -6.51 8.74
C GLY A 28 -4.71 -7.88 8.94
N GLY A 29 -3.86 -8.87 9.16
CA GLY A 29 -4.25 -10.25 9.43
C GLY A 29 -5.10 -10.37 10.70
N ARG A 30 -6.11 -11.23 10.65
CA ARG A 30 -7.00 -11.50 11.79
C ARG A 30 -6.27 -12.35 12.83
N GLY A 31 -6.50 -12.10 14.11
CA GLY A 31 -5.95 -12.89 15.21
C GLY A 31 -6.55 -12.48 16.55
N ARG A 32 -6.07 -13.07 17.65
CA ARG A 32 -6.28 -12.50 19.00
C ARG A 32 -5.68 -11.10 19.07
N TRP A 33 -4.47 -10.95 18.51
CA TRP A 33 -3.87 -9.65 18.22
C TRP A 33 -3.85 -9.46 16.71
N ARG A 34 -4.50 -8.40 16.25
CA ARG A 34 -4.56 -8.10 14.81
C ARG A 34 -3.21 -7.60 14.32
N GLY A 35 -2.86 -7.99 13.10
CA GLY A 35 -1.77 -7.34 12.39
C GLY A 35 -2.12 -5.89 12.07
N GLY A 36 -1.12 -5.02 12.02
CA GLY A 36 -1.32 -3.62 11.64
C GLY A 36 -1.82 -3.47 10.21
N ASP A 37 -2.69 -2.49 9.99
CA ASP A 37 -3.11 -2.11 8.64
C ASP A 37 -1.96 -1.38 7.91
N GLY A 38 -1.86 -1.63 6.61
CA GLY A 38 -0.97 -0.87 5.73
C GLY A 38 -1.49 0.55 5.48
N VAL A 39 -0.86 1.23 4.52
CA VAL A 39 -1.17 2.59 4.09
C VAL A 39 -1.35 2.60 2.57
N VAL A 40 -2.26 3.41 2.09
CA VAL A 40 -2.39 3.78 0.68
C VAL A 40 -1.82 5.17 0.52
N ARG A 41 -0.86 5.34 -0.41
CA ARG A 41 -0.36 6.63 -0.86
C ARG A 41 -0.59 6.75 -2.36
N THR A 42 -1.30 7.79 -2.78
CA THR A 42 -1.54 8.10 -4.18
C THR A 42 -0.83 9.38 -4.55
N ILE A 43 -0.07 9.34 -5.63
CA ILE A 43 0.80 10.41 -6.11
C ILE A 43 0.43 10.72 -7.55
N ALA A 44 0.19 11.99 -7.86
CA ALA A 44 0.07 12.50 -9.22
C ALA A 44 1.39 13.15 -9.63
N LEU A 45 1.86 12.88 -10.84
CA LEU A 45 3.06 13.52 -11.38
C LEU A 45 2.72 14.87 -12.00
N GLU A 46 3.48 15.90 -11.68
CA GLU A 46 3.29 17.26 -12.22
C GLU A 46 4.23 17.56 -13.40
N ALA A 47 5.19 16.68 -13.66
CA ALA A 47 6.05 16.66 -14.84
C ALA A 47 6.26 15.21 -15.34
N PRO A 48 6.71 15.00 -16.59
CA PRO A 48 7.16 13.68 -17.04
C PRO A 48 8.28 13.17 -16.14
N ALA A 49 8.22 11.90 -15.71
CA ALA A 49 9.20 11.33 -14.80
C ALA A 49 9.42 9.83 -15.05
N ARG A 50 10.66 9.40 -14.80
CA ARG A 50 11.01 7.99 -14.65
C ARG A 50 10.77 7.56 -13.22
N VAL A 51 9.87 6.62 -13.03
CA VAL A 51 9.48 6.13 -11.71
C VAL A 51 10.05 4.74 -11.49
N THR A 52 10.84 4.58 -10.44
CA THR A 52 11.34 3.29 -9.96
C THR A 52 10.69 2.95 -8.63
N VAL A 53 10.05 1.77 -8.57
CA VAL A 53 9.43 1.27 -7.34
C VAL A 53 10.15 -0.02 -6.94
N ILE A 54 10.64 -0.04 -5.69
CA ILE A 54 11.20 -1.24 -5.06
C ILE A 54 10.32 -1.58 -3.87
N SER A 55 9.65 -2.72 -3.96
CA SER A 55 8.71 -3.11 -2.93
C SER A 55 8.48 -4.62 -2.83
N ASP A 56 8.31 -5.10 -1.61
CA ASP A 56 8.12 -6.52 -1.33
C ASP A 56 6.70 -6.85 -0.84
N ARG A 57 6.44 -8.15 -0.60
CA ARG A 57 5.15 -8.68 -0.13
C ARG A 57 3.98 -8.35 -1.06
N ARG A 58 4.20 -8.46 -2.38
CA ARG A 58 3.21 -8.16 -3.44
C ARG A 58 2.48 -9.38 -3.99
N ALA A 59 3.15 -10.54 -3.99
CA ALA A 59 2.52 -11.82 -4.32
C ALA A 59 1.89 -12.47 -3.08
N ARG A 60 2.60 -12.45 -1.94
CA ARG A 60 2.16 -12.99 -0.65
C ARG A 60 2.35 -11.96 0.45
N GLY A 61 1.33 -11.80 1.29
CA GLY A 61 1.39 -10.90 2.44
C GLY A 61 2.21 -11.50 3.60
N PRO A 62 2.53 -10.69 4.62
CA PRO A 62 3.10 -11.18 5.87
C PRO A 62 2.22 -12.28 6.49
N TYR A 63 2.82 -13.41 6.84
CA TYR A 63 2.11 -14.55 7.41
C TYR A 63 1.68 -14.28 8.86
N GLY A 64 0.54 -14.82 9.26
CA GLY A 64 0.13 -14.83 10.66
C GLY A 64 0.86 -15.90 11.47
N ARG A 65 0.80 -15.80 12.80
CA ARG A 65 1.46 -16.75 13.72
C ARG A 65 0.47 -17.29 14.77
N ALA A 66 0.73 -18.49 15.29
CA ALA A 66 -0.07 -19.13 16.34
C ALA A 66 -1.59 -19.18 16.03
N GLY A 67 -1.95 -19.52 14.78
CA GLY A 67 -3.34 -19.55 14.33
C GLY A 67 -3.94 -18.19 13.94
N GLY A 68 -3.13 -17.13 13.87
CA GLY A 68 -3.48 -15.87 13.23
C GLY A 68 -3.43 -15.97 11.71
N GLY A 69 -4.29 -15.21 11.02
CA GLY A 69 -4.33 -15.12 9.57
C GLY A 69 -3.30 -14.15 8.99
N SER A 70 -2.94 -14.37 7.73
CA SER A 70 -2.01 -13.52 6.99
C SER A 70 -2.58 -12.12 6.75
N GLY A 71 -1.68 -11.13 6.71
CA GLY A 71 -1.99 -9.80 6.21
C GLY A 71 -2.20 -9.81 4.69
N SER A 72 -2.97 -8.85 4.20
CA SER A 72 -3.17 -8.65 2.78
C SER A 72 -1.85 -8.30 2.08
N PRO A 73 -1.55 -8.87 0.89
CA PRO A 73 -0.44 -8.41 0.06
C PRO A 73 -0.58 -6.92 -0.29
N GLY A 74 0.56 -6.28 -0.51
CA GLY A 74 0.61 -4.93 -1.05
C GLY A 74 0.30 -4.89 -2.55
N ARG A 75 -0.03 -3.72 -3.08
CA ARG A 75 -0.36 -3.51 -4.50
C ARG A 75 0.27 -2.21 -5.02
N ASN A 76 0.71 -2.23 -6.27
CA ASN A 76 1.18 -1.06 -7.00
C ASN A 76 0.27 -0.89 -8.21
N LEU A 77 -0.32 0.30 -8.36
CA LEU A 77 -1.23 0.61 -9.47
C LEU A 77 -0.74 1.88 -10.17
N VAL A 78 -0.80 1.89 -11.50
CA VAL A 78 -0.46 3.04 -12.33
C VAL A 78 -1.65 3.37 -13.23
N ARG A 79 -2.01 4.65 -13.28
CA ARG A 79 -2.92 5.21 -14.29
C ARG A 79 -2.12 6.16 -15.17
N ALA A 80 -2.24 6.06 -16.48
CA ALA A 80 -1.52 6.93 -17.42
C ALA A 80 -1.93 8.41 -17.30
N ARG A 81 -3.15 8.66 -16.84
CA ARG A 81 -3.68 9.99 -16.49
C ARG A 81 -4.83 9.85 -15.48
N ALA A 82 -5.23 10.94 -14.84
CA ALA A 82 -6.45 10.98 -14.04
C ALA A 82 -7.66 10.44 -14.83
N GLY A 83 -8.49 9.60 -14.19
CA GLY A 83 -9.64 8.94 -14.82
C GLY A 83 -9.31 7.72 -15.69
N ALA A 84 -8.05 7.47 -16.05
CA ALA A 84 -7.68 6.29 -16.82
C ALA A 84 -7.77 4.99 -15.98
N ALA A 85 -7.94 3.86 -16.68
CA ALA A 85 -7.92 2.54 -16.06
C ALA A 85 -6.59 2.29 -15.33
N ALA A 86 -6.69 1.74 -14.12
CA ALA A 86 -5.52 1.41 -13.31
C ALA A 86 -4.93 0.07 -13.78
N ARG A 87 -3.63 0.07 -14.09
CA ARG A 87 -2.85 -1.14 -14.40
C ARG A 87 -2.04 -1.57 -13.19
N ARG A 88 -2.10 -2.85 -12.85
CA ARG A 88 -1.30 -3.42 -11.76
C ARG A 88 0.15 -3.59 -12.21
N GLN A 89 1.07 -3.17 -11.36
CA GLN A 89 2.51 -3.32 -11.57
C GLN A 89 3.09 -4.37 -10.61
N PRO A 90 4.22 -5.00 -10.95
CA PRO A 90 4.91 -5.92 -10.06
C PRO A 90 5.54 -5.18 -8.86
N GLY A 91 6.21 -5.93 -7.97
CA GLY A 91 6.82 -5.33 -6.78
C GLY A 91 8.07 -4.51 -7.05
N LYS A 92 8.80 -4.85 -8.11
CA LYS A 92 9.97 -4.14 -8.58
C LYS A 92 9.75 -3.80 -10.05
N PHE A 93 9.75 -2.52 -10.38
CA PHE A 93 9.63 -2.05 -11.76
C PHE A 93 10.18 -0.64 -11.92
N GLN A 94 10.50 -0.31 -13.17
CA GLN A 94 10.82 1.03 -13.63
C GLN A 94 9.92 1.35 -14.82
N ILE A 95 9.38 2.57 -14.88
CA ILE A 95 8.50 3.00 -15.96
C ILE A 95 8.62 4.51 -16.18
N ASP A 96 8.62 4.93 -17.45
CA ASP A 96 8.49 6.33 -17.82
C ASP A 96 7.01 6.71 -17.86
N LEU A 97 6.64 7.79 -17.16
CA LEU A 97 5.27 8.25 -17.03
C LEU A 97 5.13 9.72 -17.44
N PRO A 98 4.06 10.08 -18.16
CA PRO A 98 3.81 11.47 -18.52
C PRO A 98 3.31 12.28 -17.31
N ARG A 99 3.33 13.61 -17.46
CA ARG A 99 2.62 14.53 -16.56
C ARG A 99 1.15 14.10 -16.43
N GLY A 100 0.63 14.18 -15.21
CA GLY A 100 -0.75 13.81 -14.88
C GLY A 100 -0.98 12.32 -14.65
N ALA A 101 0.04 11.47 -14.87
CA ALA A 101 -0.03 10.07 -14.47
C ALA A 101 -0.14 9.93 -12.94
N VAL A 102 -0.80 8.86 -12.49
CA VAL A 102 -1.09 8.61 -11.09
C VAL A 102 -0.52 7.27 -10.66
N LEU A 103 0.39 7.29 -9.68
CA LEU A 103 0.92 6.12 -8.99
C LEU A 103 0.17 5.92 -7.67
N THR A 104 -0.33 4.71 -7.41
CA THR A 104 -0.88 4.34 -6.11
C THR A 104 -0.09 3.18 -5.51
N LEU A 105 0.49 3.42 -4.34
CA LEU A 105 1.24 2.46 -3.55
C LEU A 105 0.40 2.05 -2.33
N ALA A 106 -0.07 0.81 -2.31
CA ALA A 106 -0.76 0.22 -1.17
C ALA A 106 0.17 -0.75 -0.45
N THR A 107 0.64 -0.44 0.76
CA THR A 107 1.58 -1.30 1.49
C THR A 107 0.89 -2.59 1.99
N PRO A 108 1.66 -3.67 2.24
CA PRO A 108 1.11 -4.87 2.86
C PRO A 108 0.59 -4.59 4.28
N GLY A 109 -0.44 -5.32 4.71
CA GLY A 109 -0.83 -5.37 6.12
C GLY A 109 0.00 -6.40 6.88
N GLY A 110 0.19 -6.23 8.19
CA GLY A 110 0.89 -7.18 9.04
C GLY A 110 0.10 -8.49 9.24
N GLY A 111 0.80 -9.58 9.59
CA GLY A 111 0.16 -10.83 9.98
C GLY A 111 -0.46 -10.74 11.37
N GLY A 112 -1.60 -11.40 11.58
CA GLY A 112 -2.20 -11.51 12.91
C GLY A 112 -1.51 -12.55 13.79
N PHE A 113 -1.66 -12.44 15.09
CA PHE A 113 -1.16 -13.42 16.06
C PHE A 113 -2.31 -14.03 16.87
N GLY A 114 -2.26 -15.35 17.08
CA GLY A 114 -3.18 -16.07 17.95
C GLY A 114 -4.53 -16.36 17.30
N ARG A 115 -5.14 -17.50 17.63
CA ARG A 115 -6.48 -17.85 17.17
C ARG A 115 -7.51 -16.86 17.75
N ARG A 116 -8.33 -16.26 16.89
CA ARG A 116 -9.44 -15.41 17.33
C ARG A 116 -10.49 -16.31 18.00
N ARG A 117 -10.84 -16.04 19.26
CA ARG A 117 -11.99 -16.72 19.89
C ARG A 117 -13.24 -16.42 19.05
N SER A 118 -13.99 -17.44 18.67
CA SER A 118 -15.29 -17.27 18.03
C SER A 118 -16.15 -16.44 18.99
N ARG A 119 -16.75 -15.35 18.50
CA ARG A 119 -17.84 -14.72 19.26
C ARG A 119 -18.94 -15.77 19.33
N ARG A 120 -19.27 -16.22 20.54
CA ARG A 120 -20.50 -16.99 20.76
C ARG A 120 -21.63 -16.08 20.29
N ALA A 121 -22.44 -16.54 19.32
CA ALA A 121 -23.60 -15.78 18.91
C ALA A 121 -24.43 -15.51 20.17
N ALA A 122 -24.73 -14.23 20.43
CA ALA A 122 -25.75 -13.90 21.42
C ALA A 122 -27.05 -14.50 20.88
N ARG A 123 -27.60 -15.45 21.63
CA ARG A 123 -28.97 -15.93 21.44
C ARG A 123 -29.92 -14.86 21.95
#